data_AF-A0A954L914-F1
#
_entry.id   AF-A0A954L914-F1
#
_cell.length_a   1.000
_cell.length_b   1.000
_cell.length_c   1.000
_cell.angle_alpha   90.00
_cell.angle_beta   90.00
_cell.angle_gamma   90.00
#
_symmetry.space_group_name_H-M   'P 1'
#
loop_
_entity.id
_entity.type
_entity.pdbx_description
1 polymer ?
#
loop_
_entity_poly.entity_id
_entity_poly.type
_entity_poly.pdbx_seq_one_letter_code
_entity_poly.pdbx_strand_id
1 'polypeptide(L)'
;MTASMEQEPGFFSAEEVDELPDVHEFVRSRPDSGSSTVMLLFGILAILLGVGGFVVALLITVDQFTLHLMSTAPTVAGIGLLGAAMANRNAPQSVRIDPEGVHILARTGETHVHWDQIVVVRSENVGMTAQQQLLLIGADGKPIVRIPNVFKGFQQLHDMIRSRIAEAESSDTARTIKRKAARKNGIICLVAATLLGMAGGFISWETHVTQQQMELLAKEPVDTSAVIDELFTAPNGRTRRLKYHIELADGRTSDQRNVEVEQAYWDQLHQVDTVPVIYAAEDINANRLAFGEVTDHDPLQGKPAEFLLGIGACVVAFFFLIVGVMSLMGFDINVDGKTGVRIHRV
;
A
#
# COMPACT_ATOMS: atom_id res chain seq x y z
N MET A 1 69.82 29.17 -53.99
CA MET A 1 69.06 30.35 -53.51
C MET A 1 67.59 30.00 -53.58
N THR A 2 67.09 29.36 -52.53
CA THR A 2 65.69 28.94 -52.38
C THR A 2 65.04 29.93 -51.43
N ALA A 3 64.08 30.70 -51.96
CA ALA A 3 63.32 31.69 -51.21
C ALA A 3 62.27 30.98 -50.36
N SER A 4 62.38 31.11 -49.04
CA SER A 4 61.38 30.70 -48.06
C SER A 4 60.29 31.77 -48.02
N MET A 5 59.07 31.39 -48.38
CA MET A 5 57.89 32.24 -48.37
C MET A 5 57.25 32.11 -46.97
N GLU A 6 57.42 33.14 -46.15
CA GLU A 6 56.75 33.31 -44.86
C GLU A 6 55.24 33.45 -45.08
N GLN A 7 54.48 32.51 -44.51
CA GLN A 7 53.02 32.55 -44.49
C GLN A 7 52.60 33.19 -43.15
N GLU A 8 52.13 34.44 -43.20
CA GLU A 8 51.57 35.11 -42.02
C GLU A 8 50.33 34.35 -41.51
N PRO A 9 50.19 34.14 -40.18
CA PRO A 9 49.01 33.54 -39.61
C PRO A 9 47.82 34.48 -39.75
N GLY A 10 46.87 34.07 -40.60
CA GLY A 10 45.57 34.72 -40.71
C GLY A 10 44.90 34.79 -39.34
N PHE A 11 44.68 36.02 -38.88
CA PHE A 11 43.81 36.37 -37.78
C PHE A 11 42.39 35.87 -38.11
N PHE A 12 42.05 34.65 -37.68
CA PHE A 12 40.65 34.24 -37.58
C PHE A 12 40.02 35.17 -36.55
N SER A 13 39.22 36.12 -37.03
CA SER A 13 38.26 36.82 -36.19
C SER A 13 37.45 35.77 -35.46
N ALA A 14 37.34 35.89 -34.14
CA ALA A 14 36.45 35.08 -33.34
C ALA A 14 35.07 35.16 -33.97
N GLU A 15 34.73 34.12 -34.72
CA GLU A 15 33.41 33.85 -35.23
C GLU A 15 32.51 33.89 -34.01
N GLU A 16 31.64 34.90 -33.98
CA GLU A 16 30.56 35.05 -33.03
C GLU A 16 29.72 33.78 -33.17
N VAL A 17 30.09 32.75 -32.40
CA VAL A 17 29.26 31.56 -32.22
C VAL A 17 28.04 32.10 -31.52
N ASP A 18 27.02 32.43 -32.31
CA ASP A 18 25.64 32.54 -31.88
C ASP A 18 25.36 31.23 -31.13
N GLU A 19 25.59 31.22 -29.82
CA GLU A 19 25.15 30.18 -28.91
C GLU A 19 23.63 30.18 -29.03
N LEU A 20 23.14 29.36 -29.98
CA LEU A 20 21.73 29.06 -30.12
C LEU A 20 21.20 28.80 -28.72
N PRO A 21 20.18 29.54 -28.26
CA PRO A 21 19.72 29.42 -26.89
C PRO A 21 19.40 27.95 -26.64
N ASP A 22 19.89 27.42 -25.49
CA ASP A 22 19.68 26.05 -25.02
C ASP A 22 18.18 25.75 -24.80
N VAL A 23 17.42 25.72 -25.89
CA VAL A 23 16.00 25.44 -25.91
C VAL A 23 15.84 23.97 -26.20
N HIS A 24 15.44 23.22 -25.18
CA HIS A 24 15.21 21.79 -25.29
C HIS A 24 13.73 21.50 -25.15
N GLU A 25 13.12 20.96 -26.21
CA GLU A 25 11.71 20.56 -26.19
C GLU A 25 11.57 19.04 -26.08
N PHE A 26 10.86 18.60 -25.05
CA PHE A 26 10.45 17.24 -24.83
C PHE A 26 9.00 17.09 -25.27
N VAL A 27 8.80 16.56 -26.48
CA VAL A 27 7.48 16.28 -27.01
C VAL A 27 7.03 14.90 -26.56
N ARG A 28 5.83 14.81 -25.99
CA ARG A 28 5.22 13.53 -25.64
C ARG A 28 5.07 12.72 -26.93
N SER A 29 5.61 11.50 -26.94
CA SER A 29 5.31 10.59 -28.04
C SER A 29 3.81 10.41 -28.08
N ARG A 30 3.17 10.73 -29.23
CA ARG A 30 1.71 10.66 -29.37
C ARG A 30 1.26 9.37 -28.72
N PRO A 31 0.50 9.42 -27.60
CA PRO A 31 -0.03 8.20 -27.04
C PRO A 31 -0.90 7.61 -28.14
N ASP A 32 -0.76 6.31 -28.41
CA ASP A 32 -1.79 5.61 -29.17
C ASP A 32 -3.10 5.94 -28.48
N SER A 33 -3.98 6.70 -29.15
CA SER A 33 -5.17 7.28 -28.53
C SER A 33 -6.08 6.21 -27.93
N GLY A 34 -5.91 4.96 -28.37
CA GLY A 34 -6.51 3.77 -27.76
C GLY A 34 -6.02 3.45 -26.35
N SER A 35 -4.74 3.67 -26.00
CA SER A 35 -4.14 3.17 -24.76
C SER A 35 -4.81 3.70 -23.49
N SER A 36 -5.11 5.00 -23.42
CA SER A 36 -5.74 5.59 -22.22
C SER A 36 -7.22 5.25 -22.09
N THR A 37 -7.95 5.18 -23.21
CA THR A 37 -9.34 4.71 -23.23
C THR A 37 -9.44 3.24 -22.83
N VAL A 38 -8.51 2.41 -23.32
CA VAL A 38 -8.41 1.00 -22.97
C VAL A 38 -8.13 0.83 -21.47
N MET A 39 -7.17 1.55 -20.90
CA MET A 39 -6.91 1.54 -19.45
C MET A 39 -8.16 1.92 -18.64
N LEU A 40 -8.90 2.95 -19.07
CA LEU A 40 -10.12 3.39 -18.40
C LEU A 40 -11.20 2.30 -18.44
N LEU A 41 -11.44 1.69 -19.60
CA LEU A 41 -12.43 0.62 -19.77
C LEU A 41 -12.08 -0.61 -18.94
N PHE A 42 -10.81 -1.06 -18.98
CA PHE A 42 -10.35 -2.17 -18.13
C PHE A 42 -10.41 -1.82 -16.64
N GLY A 43 -10.14 -0.56 -16.26
CA GLY A 43 -10.27 -0.11 -14.88
C GLY A 43 -11.69 -0.20 -14.36
N ILE A 44 -12.68 0.29 -15.13
CA ILE A 44 -14.11 0.16 -14.80
C ILE A 44 -14.51 -1.31 -14.73
N LEU A 45 -14.13 -2.11 -15.74
CA LEU A 45 -14.44 -3.53 -15.78
C LEU A 45 -13.87 -4.28 -14.56
N ALA A 46 -12.63 -4.01 -14.17
CA ALA A 46 -11.99 -4.63 -13.00
C ALA A 46 -12.70 -4.27 -11.69
N ILE A 47 -13.18 -3.03 -11.53
CA ILE A 47 -14.00 -2.62 -10.37
C ILE A 47 -15.35 -3.36 -10.38
N LEU A 48 -16.02 -3.43 -11.53
CA LEU A 48 -17.28 -4.17 -11.64
C LEU A 48 -17.10 -5.66 -11.34
N LEU A 49 -16.00 -6.25 -11.79
CA LEU A 49 -15.61 -7.63 -11.43
C LEU A 49 -15.34 -7.77 -9.93
N GLY A 50 -14.68 -6.80 -9.30
CA GLY A 50 -14.45 -6.80 -7.84
C GLY A 50 -15.75 -6.72 -7.03
N VAL A 51 -16.67 -5.85 -7.43
CA VAL A 51 -18.01 -5.72 -6.79
C VAL A 51 -18.83 -6.99 -7.04
N GLY A 52 -18.86 -7.50 -8.28
CA GLY A 52 -19.54 -8.75 -8.61
C GLY A 52 -18.97 -9.94 -7.85
N GLY A 53 -17.64 -10.03 -7.75
CA GLY A 53 -16.92 -11.05 -6.99
C GLY A 53 -17.23 -10.99 -5.50
N PHE A 54 -17.34 -9.78 -4.92
CA PHE A 54 -17.79 -9.60 -3.55
C PHE A 54 -19.24 -10.08 -3.34
N VAL A 55 -20.17 -9.71 -4.23
CA VAL A 55 -21.57 -10.17 -4.16
C VAL A 55 -21.64 -11.69 -4.28
N VAL A 56 -20.90 -12.29 -5.22
CA VAL A 56 -20.83 -13.75 -5.36
C VAL A 56 -20.26 -14.39 -4.11
N ALA A 57 -19.18 -13.85 -3.52
CA ALA A 57 -18.58 -14.32 -2.27
C ALA A 57 -19.49 -14.18 -1.04
N LEU A 58 -20.49 -13.29 -1.06
CA LEU A 58 -21.54 -13.26 -0.05
C LEU A 58 -22.58 -14.38 -0.25
N LEU A 59 -22.78 -14.81 -1.50
CA LEU A 59 -23.73 -15.87 -1.86
C LEU A 59 -23.12 -17.28 -1.75
N ILE A 60 -21.83 -17.41 -2.02
CA ILE A 60 -21.07 -18.65 -1.91
C ILE A 60 -20.00 -18.45 -0.84
N THR A 61 -20.01 -19.26 0.21
CA THR A 61 -18.99 -19.22 1.27
C THR A 61 -17.63 -19.49 0.65
N VAL A 62 -16.83 -18.44 0.50
CA VAL A 62 -15.43 -18.52 0.09
C VAL A 62 -14.54 -18.27 1.29
N ASP A 63 -13.36 -18.87 1.28
CA ASP A 63 -12.31 -18.55 2.24
C ASP A 63 -11.90 -17.08 2.12
N GLN A 64 -11.26 -16.56 3.17
CA GLN A 64 -10.88 -15.15 3.25
C GLN A 64 -9.89 -14.74 2.15
N PHE A 65 -9.00 -15.64 1.73
CA PHE A 65 -8.04 -15.35 0.67
C PHE A 65 -8.75 -15.24 -0.69
N THR A 66 -9.64 -16.18 -1.00
CA THR A 66 -10.49 -16.11 -2.20
C THR A 66 -11.39 -14.88 -2.19
N LEU A 67 -11.93 -14.47 -1.03
CA LEU A 67 -12.67 -13.21 -0.90
C LEU A 67 -11.81 -12.01 -1.35
N HIS A 68 -10.56 -11.92 -0.87
CA HIS A 68 -9.65 -10.84 -1.27
C HIS A 68 -9.27 -10.90 -2.75
N LEU A 69 -9.07 -12.09 -3.31
CA LEU A 69 -8.71 -12.27 -4.71
C LEU A 69 -9.89 -11.96 -5.65
N MET A 70 -11.12 -12.26 -5.25
CA MET A 70 -12.33 -11.99 -6.04
C MET A 70 -12.79 -10.53 -5.94
N SER A 71 -12.52 -9.85 -4.81
CA SER A 71 -13.03 -8.50 -4.55
C SER A 71 -11.94 -7.44 -4.51
N THR A 72 -10.99 -7.59 -3.59
CA THR A 72 -10.03 -6.54 -3.24
C THR A 72 -9.00 -6.35 -4.35
N ALA A 73 -8.38 -7.43 -4.84
CA ALA A 73 -7.35 -7.34 -5.86
C ALA A 73 -7.84 -6.73 -7.19
N PRO A 74 -9.00 -7.13 -7.76
CA PRO A 74 -9.55 -6.49 -8.96
C PRO A 74 -9.93 -5.03 -8.73
N THR A 75 -10.47 -4.69 -7.56
CA THR A 75 -10.82 -3.31 -7.21
C THR A 75 -9.57 -2.42 -7.14
N VAL A 76 -8.52 -2.90 -6.44
CA VAL A 76 -7.21 -2.23 -6.33
C VAL A 76 -6.59 -2.04 -7.72
N ALA A 77 -6.58 -3.09 -8.55
CA ALA A 77 -6.08 -3.01 -9.93
C ALA A 77 -6.89 -2.02 -10.77
N GLY A 78 -8.23 -2.04 -10.63
CA GLY A 78 -9.13 -1.14 -11.34
C GLY A 78 -8.93 0.33 -10.96
N ILE A 79 -8.78 0.64 -9.67
CA ILE A 79 -8.44 1.98 -9.17
C ILE A 79 -7.08 2.43 -9.73
N GLY A 80 -6.08 1.53 -9.74
CA GLY A 80 -4.77 1.79 -10.33
C GLY A 80 -4.85 2.14 -11.82
N LEU A 81 -5.60 1.36 -12.60
CA LEU A 81 -5.83 1.60 -14.04
C LEU A 81 -6.57 2.91 -14.30
N LEU A 82 -7.59 3.24 -13.51
CA LEU A 82 -8.30 4.52 -13.60
C LEU A 82 -7.36 5.69 -13.30
N GLY A 83 -6.55 5.58 -12.25
CA GLY A 83 -5.53 6.58 -11.91
C GLY A 83 -4.53 6.79 -13.04
N ALA A 84 -4.01 5.70 -13.62
CA ALA A 84 -3.10 5.74 -14.76
C ALA A 84 -3.76 6.36 -16.00
N ALA A 85 -5.02 6.02 -16.29
CA ALA A 85 -5.78 6.58 -17.40
C ALA A 85 -5.97 8.10 -17.24
N MET A 86 -6.35 8.55 -16.04
CA MET A 86 -6.50 9.98 -15.72
C MET A 86 -5.17 10.72 -15.79
N ALA A 87 -4.10 10.15 -15.23
CA ALA A 87 -2.75 10.71 -15.31
C ALA A 87 -2.30 10.85 -16.77
N ASN A 88 -2.49 9.82 -17.60
CA ASN A 88 -2.17 9.86 -19.03
C ASN A 88 -3.03 10.85 -19.81
N ARG A 89 -4.30 11.04 -19.43
CA ARG A 89 -5.21 12.00 -20.07
C ARG A 89 -4.82 13.45 -19.78
N ASN A 90 -4.37 13.71 -18.55
CA ASN A 90 -3.98 15.04 -18.07
C ASN A 90 -2.49 15.35 -18.28
N ALA A 91 -1.70 14.36 -18.72
CA ALA A 91 -0.28 14.56 -18.97
C ALA A 91 -0.04 15.61 -20.07
N PRO A 92 0.99 16.47 -19.90
CA PRO A 92 1.31 17.52 -20.85
C PRO A 92 1.70 16.97 -22.22
N GLN A 93 1.49 17.78 -23.26
CA GLN A 93 1.81 17.48 -24.66
C GLN A 93 3.28 17.73 -24.96
N SER A 94 3.83 18.84 -24.49
CA SER A 94 5.26 19.12 -24.52
C SER A 94 5.72 19.84 -23.26
N VAL A 95 6.98 19.65 -22.95
CA VAL A 95 7.71 20.40 -21.92
C VAL A 95 8.94 21.00 -22.59
N ARG A 96 9.02 22.33 -22.61
CA ARG A 96 10.17 23.04 -23.15
C ARG A 96 10.94 23.67 -21.99
N ILE A 97 12.24 23.45 -21.98
CA ILE A 97 13.18 24.09 -21.05
C ILE A 97 13.87 25.21 -21.83
N ASP A 98 13.88 26.41 -21.27
CA ASP A 98 14.59 27.56 -21.82
C ASP A 98 15.26 28.39 -20.70
N PRO A 99 15.99 29.48 -21.03
CA PRO A 99 16.69 30.27 -20.03
C PRO A 99 15.80 30.92 -18.98
N GLU A 100 14.51 31.16 -19.27
CA GLU A 100 13.58 31.83 -18.35
C GLU A 100 12.88 30.83 -17.42
N GLY A 101 12.61 29.62 -17.89
CA GLY A 101 11.91 28.62 -17.09
C GLY A 101 11.57 27.32 -17.79
N VAL A 102 10.47 26.74 -17.33
CA VAL A 102 9.86 25.52 -17.87
C VAL A 102 8.49 25.89 -18.44
N HIS A 103 8.36 25.78 -19.76
CA HIS A 103 7.09 25.91 -20.45
C HIS A 103 6.42 24.53 -20.57
N ILE A 104 5.20 24.43 -20.08
CA ILE A 104 4.40 23.21 -20.15
C ILE A 104 3.17 23.49 -21.01
N LEU A 105 3.11 22.82 -22.16
CA LEU A 105 1.93 22.83 -23.01
C LEU A 105 1.04 21.64 -22.62
N ALA A 106 -0.02 21.90 -21.86
CA ALA A 106 -1.02 20.89 -21.52
C ALA A 106 -2.23 20.98 -22.45
N ARG A 107 -3.12 19.98 -22.39
CA ARG A 107 -4.42 20.04 -23.09
C ARG A 107 -5.31 21.18 -22.59
N THR A 108 -5.14 21.60 -21.35
CA THR A 108 -5.93 22.64 -20.69
C THR A 108 -5.41 24.06 -20.93
N GLY A 109 -4.20 24.20 -21.47
CA GLY A 109 -3.54 25.48 -21.68
C GLY A 109 -2.02 25.39 -21.59
N GLU A 110 -1.37 26.52 -21.81
CA GLU A 110 0.08 26.69 -21.63
C GLU A 110 0.36 27.32 -20.26
N THR A 111 1.36 26.79 -19.56
CA THR A 111 1.85 27.33 -18.29
C THR A 111 3.35 27.55 -18.39
N HIS A 112 3.81 28.77 -18.12
CA HIS A 112 5.23 29.08 -17.97
C HIS A 112 5.58 29.17 -16.48
N VAL A 113 6.54 28.36 -16.02
CA VAL A 113 7.05 28.39 -14.65
C VAL A 113 8.48 28.89 -14.68
N HIS A 114 8.70 30.10 -14.15
CA HIS A 114 10.03 30.69 -14.09
C HIS A 114 10.95 29.95 -13.11
N TRP A 115 12.25 29.99 -13.36
CA TRP A 115 13.24 29.30 -12.51
C TRP A 115 13.23 29.78 -11.05
N ASP A 116 13.00 31.07 -10.81
CA ASP A 116 12.92 31.67 -9.47
C ASP A 116 11.72 31.17 -8.65
N GLN A 117 10.70 30.61 -9.32
CA GLN A 117 9.54 30.02 -8.66
C GLN A 117 9.82 28.58 -8.19
N ILE A 118 10.81 27.89 -8.75
CA ILE A 118 11.09 26.48 -8.46
C ILE A 118 12.17 26.39 -7.39
N VAL A 119 11.79 25.88 -6.21
CA VAL A 119 12.73 25.75 -5.08
C VAL A 119 13.19 24.31 -4.88
N VAL A 120 12.32 23.34 -5.13
CA VAL A 120 12.65 21.91 -5.02
C VAL A 120 12.07 21.16 -6.20
N VAL A 121 12.87 20.24 -6.73
CA VAL A 121 12.43 19.26 -7.72
C VAL A 121 12.49 17.88 -7.09
N ARG A 122 11.41 17.11 -7.22
CA ARG A 122 11.32 15.77 -6.64
C ARG A 122 10.84 14.77 -7.68
N SER A 123 11.52 13.64 -7.77
CA SER A 123 10.98 12.46 -8.44
C SER A 123 10.13 11.67 -7.44
N GLU A 124 8.85 11.46 -7.74
CA GLU A 124 7.95 10.67 -6.91
C GLU A 124 7.25 9.59 -7.75
N ASN A 125 7.02 8.42 -7.13
CA ASN A 125 6.17 7.39 -7.73
C ASN A 125 4.71 7.70 -7.38
N VAL A 126 3.85 7.78 -8.40
CA VAL A 126 2.41 8.01 -8.21
C VAL A 126 1.76 6.72 -7.73
N GLY A 127 1.82 6.51 -6.41
CA GLY A 127 1.13 5.45 -5.67
C GLY A 127 0.98 4.14 -6.46
N MET A 128 -0.27 3.70 -6.62
CA MET A 128 -0.65 2.39 -7.18
C MET A 128 -0.21 2.15 -8.64
N THR A 129 0.18 3.18 -9.38
CA THR A 129 0.59 3.04 -10.79
C THR A 129 2.06 2.72 -10.96
N ALA A 130 2.87 2.88 -9.89
CA ALA A 130 4.33 2.88 -9.94
C ALA A 130 4.93 3.82 -11.02
N GLN A 131 4.14 4.75 -11.55
CA GLN A 131 4.58 5.69 -12.56
C GLN A 131 5.40 6.78 -11.90
N GLN A 132 6.64 6.98 -12.34
CA GLN A 132 7.46 8.10 -11.92
C GLN A 132 6.89 9.41 -12.46
N GLN A 133 6.89 10.45 -11.64
CA GLN A 133 6.61 11.81 -12.06
C GLN A 133 7.60 12.78 -11.41
N LEU A 134 7.85 13.88 -12.11
CA LEU A 134 8.63 15.00 -11.65
C LEU A 134 7.71 16.05 -11.04
N LEU A 135 7.94 16.39 -9.78
CA LEU A 135 7.20 17.40 -9.05
C LEU A 135 8.06 18.67 -8.94
N LEU A 136 7.58 19.76 -9.54
CA LEU A 136 8.17 21.10 -9.36
C LEU A 136 7.47 21.76 -8.16
N ILE A 137 8.22 22.11 -7.13
CA ILE A 137 7.69 22.64 -5.86
C ILE A 137 8.15 24.08 -5.67
N GLY A 138 7.19 24.95 -5.33
CA GLY A 138 7.46 26.37 -5.09
C GLY A 138 7.99 26.69 -3.70
N ALA A 139 8.29 27.96 -3.47
CA ALA A 139 8.77 28.46 -2.17
C ALA A 139 7.77 28.25 -1.02
N ASP A 140 6.47 28.14 -1.33
CA ASP A 140 5.42 27.84 -0.35
C ASP A 140 5.34 26.34 0.02
N GLY A 141 6.18 25.51 -0.62
CA GLY A 141 6.18 24.06 -0.45
C GLY A 141 5.02 23.34 -1.15
N LYS A 142 4.23 24.04 -1.99
CA LYS A 142 3.16 23.41 -2.78
C LYS A 142 3.67 23.01 -4.16
N PRO A 143 3.09 21.94 -4.74
CA PRO A 143 3.42 21.55 -6.09
C PRO A 143 2.86 22.57 -7.09
N ILE A 144 3.74 23.12 -7.94
CA ILE A 144 3.37 23.99 -9.05
C ILE A 144 2.95 23.12 -10.24
N VAL A 145 3.78 22.14 -10.61
CA VAL A 145 3.58 21.29 -11.78
C VAL A 145 3.97 19.85 -11.48
N ARG A 146 3.22 18.92 -12.07
CA ARG A 146 3.52 17.49 -12.13
C ARG A 146 3.79 17.08 -13.56
N ILE A 147 4.98 16.59 -13.84
CA ILE A 147 5.39 16.12 -15.17
C ILE A 147 5.54 14.59 -15.09
N PRO A 148 4.58 13.81 -15.62
CA PRO A 148 4.67 12.36 -15.57
C PRO A 148 5.74 11.81 -16.52
N ASN A 149 6.27 10.62 -16.24
CA ASN A 149 7.22 9.89 -17.08
C ASN A 149 6.53 9.31 -18.33
N VAL A 150 6.13 10.19 -19.25
CA VAL A 150 5.52 9.85 -20.55
C VAL A 150 6.36 10.36 -21.75
N PHE A 151 7.44 11.09 -21.47
CA PHE A 151 8.30 11.71 -22.47
C PHE A 151 9.46 10.80 -22.82
N LYS A 152 9.81 10.73 -24.11
CA LYS A 152 11.11 10.17 -24.52
C LYS A 152 12.19 11.09 -23.96
N GLY A 153 13.15 10.53 -23.22
CA GLY A 153 14.15 11.33 -22.53
C GLY A 153 13.70 11.94 -21.20
N PHE A 154 12.68 11.39 -20.53
CA PHE A 154 12.25 11.86 -19.20
C PHE A 154 13.40 11.99 -18.19
N GLN A 155 14.37 11.07 -18.22
CA GLN A 155 15.55 11.16 -17.36
C GLN A 155 16.42 12.38 -17.71
N GLN A 156 16.61 12.66 -19.00
CA GLN A 156 17.34 13.85 -19.45
C GLN A 156 16.62 15.13 -19.03
N LEU A 157 15.30 15.20 -19.18
CA LEU A 157 14.46 16.29 -18.68
C LEU A 157 14.66 16.51 -17.16
N HIS A 158 14.60 15.43 -16.38
CA HIS A 158 14.83 15.47 -14.95
C HIS A 158 16.24 15.99 -14.60
N ASP A 159 17.27 15.45 -15.25
CA ASP A 159 18.66 15.81 -14.99
C ASP A 159 18.96 17.27 -15.40
N MET A 160 18.37 17.75 -16.50
CA MET A 160 18.47 19.14 -16.94
C MET A 160 17.82 20.12 -15.96
N ILE A 161 16.57 19.85 -15.54
CA ILE A 161 15.88 20.68 -14.55
C ILE A 161 16.67 20.69 -13.25
N ARG A 162 17.15 19.53 -12.80
CA ARG A 162 17.93 19.41 -11.56
C ARG A 162 19.26 20.16 -11.63
N SER A 163 19.95 20.10 -12.77
CA SER A 163 21.17 20.87 -13.02
C SER A 163 20.91 22.37 -12.90
N ARG A 164 19.85 22.87 -13.54
CA ARG A 164 19.48 24.31 -13.52
C ARG A 164 19.12 24.82 -12.13
N ILE A 165 18.44 24.01 -11.31
CA ILE A 165 18.02 24.44 -9.97
C ILE A 165 18.97 24.04 -8.85
N ALA A 166 20.16 23.49 -9.14
CA ALA A 166 21.08 22.96 -8.13
C ALA A 166 21.44 24.00 -7.05
N GLU A 167 21.60 25.26 -7.45
CA GLU A 167 21.84 26.38 -6.54
C GLU A 167 20.62 26.67 -5.66
N ALA A 168 19.44 26.81 -6.24
CA ALA A 168 18.18 27.04 -5.50
C ALA A 168 17.85 25.87 -4.55
N GLU A 169 18.17 24.63 -4.94
CA GLU A 169 17.96 23.42 -4.14
C GLU A 169 18.85 23.39 -2.88
N SER A 170 19.95 24.15 -2.88
CA SER A 170 20.86 24.29 -1.73
C SER A 170 20.39 25.34 -0.70
N SER A 171 19.35 26.12 -1.03
CA SER A 171 18.80 27.17 -0.17
C SER A 171 18.19 26.62 1.14
N ASP A 172 18.16 27.47 2.17
CA ASP A 172 17.52 27.12 3.45
C ASP A 172 16.01 26.88 3.32
N THR A 173 15.36 27.53 2.34
CA THR A 173 13.96 27.29 1.98
C THR A 173 13.76 25.86 1.47
N ALA A 174 14.61 25.41 0.55
CA ALA A 174 14.57 24.05 0.02
C ALA A 174 14.77 22.99 1.12
N ARG A 175 15.75 23.21 2.02
CA ARG A 175 15.99 22.35 3.19
C ARG A 175 14.77 22.28 4.10
N THR A 176 14.13 23.42 4.38
CA THR A 176 12.93 23.48 5.23
C THR A 176 11.75 22.72 4.61
N ILE A 177 11.52 22.88 3.31
CA ILE A 177 10.48 22.16 2.57
C ILE A 177 10.74 20.65 2.60
N LYS A 178 11.97 20.23 2.30
CA LYS A 178 12.36 18.80 2.33
C LYS A 178 12.21 18.22 3.74
N ARG A 179 12.64 18.94 4.79
CA ARG A 179 12.48 18.50 6.20
C ARG A 179 11.02 18.40 6.62
N LYS A 180 10.16 19.34 6.19
CA LYS A 180 8.70 19.27 6.46
C LYS A 180 8.06 18.06 5.78
N ALA A 181 8.46 17.77 4.54
CA ALA A 181 8.00 16.59 3.82
C ALA A 181 8.48 15.28 4.47
N ALA A 182 9.76 15.19 4.83
CA ALA A 182 10.32 14.06 5.57
C ALA A 182 9.58 13.86 6.90
N ARG A 183 9.35 14.93 7.68
CA ARG A 183 8.59 14.84 8.94
C ARG A 183 7.17 14.32 8.73
N LYS A 184 6.47 14.77 7.69
CA LYS A 184 5.12 14.27 7.35
C LYS A 184 5.16 12.77 7.02
N ASN A 185 6.09 12.34 6.18
CA ASN A 185 6.26 10.93 5.85
C ASN A 185 6.60 10.10 7.10
N GLY A 186 7.50 10.61 7.94
CA GLY A 186 7.87 10.00 9.21
C GLY A 186 6.66 9.77 10.12
N ILE A 187 5.79 10.77 10.29
CA ILE A 187 4.55 10.63 11.08
C ILE A 187 3.64 9.55 10.48
N ILE A 188 3.44 9.54 9.16
CA ILE A 188 2.60 8.53 8.50
C ILE A 188 3.16 7.13 8.73
N CYS A 189 4.48 6.94 8.56
CA CYS A 189 5.15 5.66 8.80
C CYS A 189 5.03 5.22 10.27
N LEU A 190 5.17 6.13 11.23
CA LEU A 190 4.99 5.81 12.66
C LEU A 190 3.55 5.38 12.97
N VAL A 191 2.54 6.09 12.45
CA VAL A 191 1.13 5.70 12.63
C VAL A 191 0.88 4.33 12.02
N ALA A 192 1.37 4.07 10.80
CA ALA A 192 1.27 2.77 10.15
C ALA A 192 1.96 1.66 10.97
N ALA A 193 3.17 1.93 11.48
CA ALA A 193 3.90 1.02 12.36
C ALA A 193 3.11 0.67 13.63
N THR A 194 2.54 1.67 14.31
CA THR A 194 1.75 1.44 15.52
C THR A 194 0.51 0.61 15.22
N LEU A 195 -0.24 0.92 14.16
CA LEU A 195 -1.44 0.17 13.78
C LEU A 195 -1.10 -1.29 13.41
N LEU A 196 -0.08 -1.49 12.58
CA LEU A 196 0.36 -2.85 12.19
C LEU A 196 0.92 -3.64 13.38
N GLY A 197 1.65 -2.98 14.27
CA GLY A 197 2.18 -3.61 15.49
C GLY A 197 1.07 -4.04 16.45
N MET A 198 0.04 -3.21 16.63
CA MET A 198 -1.13 -3.58 17.43
C MET A 198 -1.91 -4.74 16.80
N ALA A 199 -2.14 -4.69 15.48
CA ALA A 199 -2.82 -5.78 14.77
C ALA A 199 -2.03 -7.10 14.86
N GLY A 200 -0.73 -7.06 14.61
CA GLY A 200 0.15 -8.23 14.72
C GLY A 200 0.21 -8.79 16.14
N GLY A 201 0.36 -7.91 17.14
CA GLY A 201 0.35 -8.29 18.55
C GLY A 201 -0.98 -8.93 18.99
N PHE A 202 -2.11 -8.38 18.56
CA PHE A 202 -3.43 -8.94 18.82
C PHE A 202 -3.60 -10.33 18.19
N ILE A 203 -3.24 -10.49 16.91
CA ILE A 203 -3.30 -11.79 16.22
C ILE A 203 -2.42 -12.83 16.92
N SER A 204 -1.17 -12.47 17.25
CA SER A 204 -0.25 -13.38 17.94
C SER A 204 -0.73 -13.73 19.35
N TRP A 205 -1.35 -12.79 20.07
CA TRP A 205 -1.93 -13.04 21.39
C TRP A 205 -3.13 -14.00 21.31
N GLU A 206 -4.10 -13.74 20.44
CA GLU A 206 -5.24 -14.62 20.17
C GLU A 206 -4.79 -16.04 19.81
N THR A 207 -3.81 -16.15 18.90
CA THR A 207 -3.23 -17.43 18.50
C THR A 207 -2.59 -18.16 19.69
N HIS A 208 -1.90 -17.42 20.57
CA HIS A 208 -1.27 -17.99 21.76
C HIS A 208 -2.30 -18.50 22.78
N VAL A 209 -3.32 -17.70 23.08
CA VAL A 209 -4.43 -18.10 23.98
C VAL A 209 -5.11 -19.35 23.43
N THR A 210 -5.42 -19.36 22.14
CA THR A 210 -6.03 -20.50 21.46
C THR A 210 -5.15 -21.76 21.49
N GLN A 211 -3.83 -21.60 21.35
CA GLN A 211 -2.87 -22.70 21.51
C GLN A 211 -2.86 -23.25 22.94
N GLN A 212 -2.79 -22.38 23.95
CA GLN A 212 -2.81 -22.78 25.36
C GLN A 212 -4.10 -23.54 25.70
N GLN A 213 -5.26 -23.03 25.29
CA GLN A 213 -6.55 -23.69 25.51
C GLN A 213 -6.58 -25.10 24.90
N MET A 214 -6.04 -25.26 23.69
CA MET A 214 -5.94 -26.58 23.06
C MET A 214 -4.95 -27.52 23.74
N GLU A 215 -3.83 -27.00 24.26
CA GLU A 215 -2.88 -27.80 25.02
C GLU A 215 -3.47 -28.27 26.35
N LEU A 216 -4.23 -27.42 27.04
CA LEU A 216 -4.94 -27.77 28.27
C LEU A 216 -6.00 -28.84 28.00
N LEU A 217 -6.81 -28.66 26.96
CA LEU A 217 -7.79 -29.66 26.51
C LEU A 217 -7.14 -31.00 26.12
N ALA A 218 -5.92 -30.98 25.58
CA ALA A 218 -5.21 -32.20 25.21
C ALA A 218 -4.60 -32.94 26.41
N LYS A 219 -4.23 -32.23 27.48
CA LYS A 219 -3.59 -32.81 28.67
C LYS A 219 -4.61 -33.41 29.64
N GLU A 220 -5.69 -32.69 29.92
CA GLU A 220 -6.66 -33.05 30.98
C GLU A 220 -8.12 -32.87 30.51
N PRO A 221 -8.58 -33.64 29.51
CA PRO A 221 -9.96 -33.55 29.06
C PRO A 221 -10.90 -34.13 30.11
N VAL A 222 -11.92 -33.37 30.48
CA VAL A 222 -13.03 -33.82 31.33
C VAL A 222 -14.34 -33.69 30.57
N ASP A 223 -15.06 -34.81 30.45
CA ASP A 223 -16.37 -34.84 29.82
C ASP A 223 -17.44 -34.29 30.77
N THR A 224 -18.29 -33.39 30.28
CA THR A 224 -19.46 -32.89 31.01
C THR A 224 -20.58 -32.48 30.06
N SER A 225 -21.69 -31.97 30.61
CA SER A 225 -22.78 -31.36 29.85
C SER A 225 -22.78 -29.85 30.06
N ALA A 226 -22.87 -29.07 28.98
CA ALA A 226 -23.08 -27.63 29.01
C ALA A 226 -24.55 -27.31 28.80
N VAL A 227 -25.01 -26.21 29.40
CA VAL A 227 -26.35 -25.67 29.22
C VAL A 227 -26.39 -24.84 27.93
N ILE A 228 -27.40 -25.06 27.10
CA ILE A 228 -27.61 -24.29 25.88
C ILE A 228 -28.24 -22.94 26.24
N ASP A 229 -27.58 -21.85 25.88
CA ASP A 229 -28.12 -20.49 26.05
C ASP A 229 -28.97 -20.08 24.85
N GLU A 230 -28.45 -20.30 23.64
CA GLU A 230 -29.06 -19.79 22.43
C GLU A 230 -28.68 -20.64 21.22
N LEU A 231 -29.68 -21.01 20.44
CA LEU A 231 -29.53 -21.54 19.08
C LEU A 231 -29.95 -20.45 18.11
N PHE A 232 -29.00 -19.89 17.36
CA PHE A 232 -29.29 -18.93 16.30
C PHE A 232 -28.56 -19.25 14.99
N THR A 233 -29.17 -18.84 13.88
CA THR A 233 -28.47 -18.77 12.59
C THR A 233 -27.84 -17.39 12.48
N ALA A 234 -26.56 -17.32 12.13
CA ALA A 234 -25.86 -16.05 11.94
C ALA A 234 -26.56 -15.18 10.88
N PRO A 235 -26.31 -13.85 10.84
CA PRO A 235 -26.95 -12.95 9.90
C PRO A 235 -26.78 -13.32 8.41
N ASN A 236 -25.80 -14.18 8.09
CA ASN A 236 -25.62 -14.73 6.75
C ASN A 236 -26.70 -15.78 6.35
N GLY A 237 -27.59 -16.17 7.26
CA GLY A 237 -28.69 -17.12 7.03
C GLY A 237 -28.26 -18.56 6.83
N ARG A 238 -26.97 -18.88 7.01
CA ARG A 238 -26.39 -20.20 6.69
C ARG A 238 -25.62 -20.81 7.84
N THR A 239 -24.78 -20.03 8.50
CA THR A 239 -23.92 -20.49 9.59
C THR A 239 -24.77 -20.68 10.85
N ARG A 240 -24.80 -21.92 11.34
CA ARG A 240 -25.58 -22.31 12.51
C ARG A 240 -24.70 -22.21 13.74
N ARG A 241 -25.13 -21.44 14.74
CA ARG A 241 -24.31 -21.13 15.91
C ARG A 241 -25.02 -21.50 17.19
N LEU A 242 -24.28 -22.17 18.06
CA LEU A 242 -24.70 -22.56 19.39
C LEU A 242 -23.94 -21.70 20.41
N LYS A 243 -24.68 -21.03 21.28
CA LYS A 243 -24.14 -20.45 22.51
C LYS A 243 -24.42 -21.37 23.69
N TYR A 244 -23.40 -21.64 24.49
CA TYR A 244 -23.53 -22.47 25.68
C TYR A 244 -22.56 -22.02 26.78
N HIS A 245 -22.82 -22.47 28.01
CA HIS A 245 -21.90 -22.36 29.13
C HIS A 245 -21.92 -23.64 29.98
N ILE A 246 -20.87 -23.86 30.77
CA ILE A 246 -20.74 -25.02 31.66
C ILE A 246 -21.08 -24.59 33.07
N GLU A 247 -21.94 -25.35 33.75
CA GLU A 247 -22.19 -25.24 35.19
C GLU A 247 -21.70 -26.51 35.88
N LEU A 248 -20.73 -26.38 36.79
CA LEU A 248 -20.20 -27.52 37.55
C LEU A 248 -20.89 -27.64 38.92
N ALA A 249 -20.92 -28.85 39.46
CA ALA A 249 -21.49 -29.13 40.78
C ALA A 249 -20.78 -28.42 41.94
N ASP A 250 -19.55 -27.94 41.71
CA ASP A 250 -18.77 -27.13 42.66
C ASP A 250 -19.14 -25.62 42.63
N GLY A 251 -20.09 -25.24 41.76
CA GLY A 251 -20.58 -23.87 41.60
C GLY A 251 -19.76 -23.00 40.64
N ARG A 252 -18.70 -23.53 40.01
CA ARG A 252 -17.99 -22.82 38.94
C ARG A 252 -18.83 -22.78 37.67
N THR A 253 -18.81 -21.64 36.99
CA THR A 253 -19.43 -21.46 35.68
C THR A 253 -18.41 -20.97 34.67
N SER A 254 -18.53 -21.42 33.42
CA SER A 254 -17.71 -20.90 32.33
C SER A 254 -18.29 -19.61 31.76
N ASP A 255 -17.45 -18.85 31.08
CA ASP A 255 -17.91 -17.81 30.16
C ASP A 255 -18.74 -18.45 29.02
N GLN A 256 -19.61 -17.64 28.44
CA GLN A 256 -20.44 -18.06 27.31
C GLN A 256 -19.57 -18.29 26.07
N ARG A 257 -19.66 -19.49 25.48
CA ARG A 257 -18.93 -19.85 24.26
C ARG A 257 -19.88 -19.91 23.07
N ASN A 258 -19.46 -19.31 21.95
CA ASN A 258 -20.25 -19.23 20.72
C ASN A 258 -19.55 -19.97 19.57
N VAL A 259 -20.04 -21.17 19.24
CA VAL A 259 -19.43 -22.06 18.26
C VAL A 259 -20.30 -22.24 17.02
N GLU A 260 -19.65 -22.46 15.87
CA GLU A 260 -20.33 -22.97 14.69
C GLU A 260 -20.48 -24.49 14.79
N VAL A 261 -21.65 -25.00 14.42
CA VAL A 261 -21.96 -26.42 14.50
C VAL A 261 -22.42 -27.00 13.17
N GLU A 262 -22.08 -28.26 12.95
CA GLU A 262 -22.43 -29.00 11.76
C GLU A 262 -23.95 -29.09 11.60
N GLN A 263 -24.43 -29.04 10.36
CA GLN A 263 -25.86 -29.07 10.06
C GLN A 263 -26.55 -30.33 10.63
N ALA A 264 -25.93 -31.50 10.50
CA ALA A 264 -26.49 -32.75 11.00
C ALA A 264 -26.62 -32.77 12.54
N TYR A 265 -25.71 -32.08 13.24
CA TYR A 265 -25.75 -31.95 14.69
C TYR A 265 -26.78 -30.89 15.13
N TRP A 266 -26.82 -29.76 14.43
CA TRP A 266 -27.79 -28.68 14.67
C TRP A 266 -29.24 -29.16 14.69
N ASP A 267 -29.63 -29.98 13.72
CA ASP A 267 -31.01 -30.45 13.58
C ASP A 267 -31.44 -31.31 14.80
N GLN A 268 -30.49 -31.84 15.57
CA GLN A 268 -30.71 -32.60 16.80
C GLN A 268 -30.82 -31.71 18.05
N LEU A 269 -30.33 -30.47 18.00
CA LEU A 269 -30.25 -29.57 19.16
C LEU A 269 -31.60 -28.96 19.56
N HIS A 270 -32.61 -28.98 18.69
CA HIS A 270 -33.90 -28.33 18.93
C HIS A 270 -34.74 -28.93 20.07
N GLN A 271 -34.33 -30.08 20.62
CA GLN A 271 -35.10 -30.81 21.65
C GLN A 271 -34.28 -31.10 22.92
N VAL A 272 -33.09 -30.51 23.04
CA VAL A 272 -32.20 -30.73 24.18
C VAL A 272 -31.84 -29.40 24.81
N ASP A 273 -31.81 -29.36 26.14
CA ASP A 273 -31.40 -28.18 26.90
C ASP A 273 -29.89 -28.18 27.19
N THR A 274 -29.21 -29.30 26.92
CA THR A 274 -27.79 -29.49 27.22
C THR A 274 -27.05 -30.18 26.09
N VAL A 275 -25.76 -29.88 25.94
CA VAL A 275 -24.86 -30.52 24.97
C VAL A 275 -23.63 -31.14 25.64
N PRO A 276 -23.14 -32.29 25.16
CA PRO A 276 -21.90 -32.86 25.63
C PRO A 276 -20.70 -31.98 25.21
N VAL A 277 -19.88 -31.63 26.19
CA VAL A 277 -18.67 -30.82 26.03
C VAL A 277 -17.50 -31.47 26.73
N ILE A 278 -16.30 -31.14 26.25
CA ILE A 278 -15.02 -31.48 26.87
C ILE A 278 -14.43 -30.17 27.37
N TYR A 279 -13.98 -30.11 28.62
CA TYR A 279 -13.28 -28.95 29.16
C TYR A 279 -11.98 -29.35 29.84
N ALA A 280 -11.06 -28.41 30.01
CA ALA A 280 -9.85 -28.62 30.78
C ALA A 280 -10.09 -28.37 32.28
N ALA A 281 -9.66 -29.28 33.15
CA ALA A 281 -9.93 -29.18 34.59
C ALA A 281 -9.37 -27.89 35.23
N GLU A 282 -8.20 -27.43 34.76
CA GLU A 282 -7.51 -26.22 35.21
C GLU A 282 -8.20 -24.92 34.78
N ASP A 283 -8.81 -24.92 33.58
CA ASP A 283 -9.51 -23.76 33.02
C ASP A 283 -10.81 -24.19 32.33
N ILE A 284 -11.94 -23.91 32.99
CA ILE A 284 -13.28 -24.25 32.49
C ILE A 284 -13.62 -23.50 31.18
N ASN A 285 -12.96 -22.37 30.90
CA ASN A 285 -13.15 -21.63 29.65
C ASN A 285 -12.42 -22.27 28.47
N ALA A 286 -11.41 -23.10 28.73
CA ALA A 286 -10.81 -23.98 27.74
C ALA A 286 -11.72 -25.20 27.54
N ASN A 287 -12.81 -25.01 26.80
CA ASN A 287 -13.79 -26.06 26.50
C ASN A 287 -14.12 -26.15 25.02
N ARG A 288 -14.66 -27.30 24.59
CA ARG A 288 -15.15 -27.58 23.24
C ARG A 288 -16.33 -28.54 23.21
N LEU A 289 -17.14 -28.52 22.16
CA LEU A 289 -18.16 -29.57 22.01
C LEU A 289 -17.44 -30.92 21.80
N ALA A 290 -18.01 -31.97 22.39
CA ALA A 290 -17.53 -33.32 22.18
C ALA A 290 -17.73 -33.76 20.71
N PHE A 291 -18.82 -33.28 20.09
CA PHE A 291 -19.20 -33.62 18.71
C PHE A 291 -19.83 -32.43 18.00
N GLY A 292 -19.73 -32.39 16.67
CA GLY A 292 -20.49 -31.47 15.82
C GLY A 292 -20.01 -30.01 15.83
N GLU A 293 -18.94 -29.66 16.55
CA GLU A 293 -18.26 -28.36 16.37
C GLU A 293 -17.55 -28.34 15.02
N VAL A 294 -17.86 -27.35 14.18
CA VAL A 294 -17.16 -27.16 12.92
C VAL A 294 -15.74 -26.68 13.24
N THR A 295 -14.78 -27.57 13.14
CA THR A 295 -13.38 -27.26 13.38
C THR A 295 -12.66 -26.78 12.12
N ASP A 296 -13.37 -26.43 11.04
CA ASP A 296 -12.81 -26.37 9.68
C ASP A 296 -11.45 -25.64 9.65
N HIS A 297 -10.40 -26.45 9.52
CA HIS A 297 -9.02 -25.97 9.42
C HIS A 297 -8.85 -25.47 7.99
N ASP A 298 -9.26 -24.24 7.72
CA ASP A 298 -8.75 -23.54 6.54
C ASP A 298 -7.21 -23.72 6.55
N PRO A 299 -6.59 -24.29 5.52
CA PRO A 299 -5.17 -24.58 5.50
C PRO A 299 -4.31 -23.31 5.68
N LEU A 300 -4.88 -22.11 5.48
CA LEU A 300 -4.28 -20.82 5.82
C LEU A 300 -4.57 -20.35 7.26
N GLN A 301 -5.56 -20.93 7.94
CA GLN A 301 -5.87 -20.76 9.37
C GLN A 301 -5.24 -21.86 10.24
N GLY A 302 -4.29 -22.63 9.68
CA GLY A 302 -3.41 -23.42 10.52
C GLY A 302 -2.71 -22.49 11.51
N LYS A 303 -2.74 -22.83 12.81
CA LYS A 303 -2.01 -22.13 13.88
C LYS A 303 -0.63 -21.57 13.49
N PRO A 304 0.26 -22.30 12.76
CA PRO A 304 1.53 -21.74 12.34
C PRO A 304 1.40 -20.59 11.33
N ALA A 305 0.43 -20.63 10.41
CA ALA A 305 0.21 -19.58 9.42
C ALA A 305 -0.31 -18.29 10.07
N GLU A 306 -1.26 -18.36 10.99
CA GLU A 306 -1.75 -17.20 11.74
C GLU A 306 -0.67 -16.57 12.61
N PHE A 307 0.12 -17.40 13.29
CA PHE A 307 1.25 -16.92 14.08
C PHE A 307 2.32 -16.24 13.20
N LEU A 308 2.64 -16.83 12.05
CA LEU A 308 3.56 -16.24 11.07
C LEU A 308 3.01 -14.93 10.47
N LEU A 309 1.70 -14.83 10.27
CA LEU A 309 1.04 -13.60 9.83
C LEU A 309 1.20 -12.49 10.88
N GLY A 310 0.95 -12.80 12.15
CA GLY A 310 1.16 -11.87 13.28
C GLY A 310 2.61 -11.40 13.40
N ILE A 311 3.57 -12.32 13.30
CA ILE A 311 5.01 -12.00 13.27
C ILE A 311 5.34 -11.14 12.04
N GLY A 312 4.84 -11.50 10.87
CA GLY A 312 5.05 -10.75 9.62
C GLY A 312 4.57 -9.31 9.74
N ALA A 313 3.38 -9.10 10.30
CA ALA A 313 2.85 -7.77 10.59
C ALA A 313 3.75 -6.98 11.56
N CYS A 314 4.26 -7.62 12.62
CA CYS A 314 5.19 -7.00 13.56
C CYS A 314 6.55 -6.65 12.93
N VAL A 315 7.09 -7.49 12.04
CA VAL A 315 8.34 -7.22 11.31
C VAL A 315 8.17 -6.03 10.38
N VAL A 316 7.07 -5.99 9.63
CA VAL A 316 6.73 -4.85 8.77
C VAL A 316 6.54 -3.58 9.61
N ALA A 317 5.83 -3.66 10.73
CA ALA A 317 5.67 -2.55 11.67
C ALA A 317 7.02 -2.02 12.17
N PHE A 318 7.94 -2.90 12.54
CA PHE A 318 9.28 -2.51 12.98
C PHE A 318 10.08 -1.81 11.87
N PHE A 319 9.97 -2.28 10.62
CA PHE A 319 10.57 -1.59 9.48
C PHE A 319 9.99 -0.18 9.30
N PHE A 320 8.66 -0.02 9.34
CA PHE A 320 8.01 1.29 9.27
C PHE A 320 8.39 2.20 10.45
N LEU A 321 8.61 1.64 11.65
CA LEU A 321 9.08 2.37 12.82
C LEU A 321 10.47 2.96 12.55
N ILE A 322 11.41 2.16 12.06
CA ILE A 322 12.78 2.61 11.73
C ILE A 322 12.72 3.72 10.67
N VAL A 323 12.02 3.47 9.55
CA VAL A 323 11.85 4.45 8.47
C VAL A 323 11.20 5.74 9.00
N GLY A 324 10.21 5.61 9.87
CA GLY A 324 9.51 6.72 10.51
C GLY A 324 10.44 7.59 11.35
N VAL A 325 11.20 6.98 12.25
CA VAL A 325 12.19 7.68 13.10
C VAL A 325 13.27 8.35 12.26
N MET A 326 13.83 7.64 11.28
CA MET A 326 14.83 8.20 10.37
C MET A 326 14.26 9.40 9.61
N SER A 327 13.03 9.32 9.12
CA SER A 327 12.41 10.42 8.39
C SER A 327 12.11 11.64 9.28
N LEU A 328 11.76 11.42 10.55
CA LEU A 328 11.65 12.51 11.54
C LEU A 328 13.00 13.19 11.83
N MET A 329 14.10 12.44 11.78
CA MET A 329 15.48 12.97 11.91
C MET A 329 15.95 13.72 10.66
N GLY A 330 15.13 13.78 9.60
CA GLY A 330 15.46 14.43 8.34
C GLY A 330 16.23 13.53 7.38
N PHE A 331 16.16 12.21 7.50
CA PHE A 331 16.62 11.33 6.44
C PHE A 331 15.52 11.13 5.39
N ASP A 332 15.86 11.34 4.13
CA ASP A 332 15.01 10.96 3.01
C ASP A 332 15.40 9.54 2.58
N ILE A 333 14.45 8.62 2.67
CA ILE A 333 14.63 7.21 2.33
C ILE A 333 13.89 7.00 1.01
N ASN A 334 14.65 6.89 -0.08
CA ASN A 334 14.10 6.62 -1.39
C ASN A 334 14.45 5.19 -1.80
N VAL A 335 13.42 4.38 -2.02
CA VAL A 335 13.58 3.00 -2.50
C VAL A 335 13.49 3.04 -4.02
N ASP A 336 14.64 3.01 -4.68
CA ASP A 336 14.72 2.90 -6.13
C ASP A 336 14.83 1.42 -6.51
N GLY A 337 13.88 0.92 -7.30
CA GLY A 337 13.87 -0.47 -7.75
C GLY A 337 15.12 -0.90 -8.53
N LYS A 338 15.89 0.05 -9.10
CA LYS A 338 17.15 -0.26 -9.81
C LYS A 338 18.39 -0.18 -8.94
N THR A 339 18.41 0.75 -7.97
CA THR A 339 19.62 1.08 -7.21
C THR A 339 19.54 0.73 -5.73
N GLY A 340 18.40 0.18 -5.30
CA GLY A 340 18.15 -0.23 -3.92
C GLY A 340 17.72 0.94 -3.04
N VAL A 341 17.95 0.79 -1.73
CA VAL A 341 17.59 1.80 -0.73
C VAL A 341 18.68 2.87 -0.69
N ARG A 342 18.34 4.10 -1.07
CA ARG A 342 19.23 5.26 -0.89
C ARG A 342 18.76 6.08 0.31
N ILE A 343 19.70 6.38 1.21
CA ILE A 343 19.47 7.16 2.42
C ILE A 343 20.27 8.45 2.30
N HIS A 344 19.57 9.58 2.21
CA HIS A 344 20.19 10.89 2.15
C HIS A 344 19.77 11.72 3.36
N ARG A 345 20.71 12.43 3.97
CA ARG A 345 20.39 13.41 5.01
C ARG A 345 19.94 14.70 4.34
N VAL A 346 18.75 15.18 4.68
CA VAL A 346 18.14 16.42 4.19
C VAL A 346 18.74 17.65 4.85
#